data_AF-A0A1B6JUC3-F1
#
_entry.id   AF-A0A1B6JUC3-F1
#
_cell.length_a   1.000
_cell.length_b   1.000
_cell.length_c   1.000
_cell.angle_alpha   90.00
_cell.angle_beta   90.00
_cell.angle_gamma   90.00
#
_symmetry.space_group_name_H-M   'P 1'
#
loop_
_entity.id
_entity.type
_entity.pdbx_description
1 polymer ?
#
loop_
_entity_poly.entity_id
_entity_poly.type
_entity_poly.pdbx_seq_one_letter_code
_entity_poly.pdbx_strand_id
1 'polypeptide(L)'
;TLIATQSNLYSVQKNPNKPLNTSEKEVEQFIGICIYMSIYGLPRSRMYWNGNTRVEKVAHVMSRNRWEELKANLHFNNNDHMPLQNDPNKDRLFKIRPLVDALQNKFKNIPIEEQMLCVDEQIVPFKGTSLLKQYNPMKPHK
;
A
#
# COMPACT_ATOMS: atom_id res chain seq x y z
N THR A 1 2.19 4.09 -13.64
CA THR A 1 1.31 3.22 -14.46
C THR A 1 0.73 2.02 -13.72
N LEU A 2 1.54 1.07 -13.24
CA LEU A 2 1.07 -0.21 -12.65
C LEU A 2 -0.06 -0.06 -11.62
N ILE A 3 0.15 0.74 -10.57
CA ILE A 3 -0.79 0.88 -9.45
C ILE A 3 -2.15 1.43 -9.92
N ALA A 4 -2.13 2.45 -10.78
CA ALA A 4 -3.37 3.06 -11.30
C ALA A 4 -4.17 2.05 -12.14
N THR A 5 -3.51 1.34 -13.05
CA THR A 5 -4.14 0.31 -13.88
C THR A 5 -4.76 -0.79 -13.03
N GLN A 6 -4.01 -1.36 -12.09
CA GLN A 6 -4.49 -2.48 -11.27
C GLN A 6 -5.58 -2.05 -10.28
N SER A 7 -5.51 -0.84 -9.73
CA SER A 7 -6.56 -0.30 -8.85
C SER A 7 -7.88 -0.04 -9.61
N ASN A 8 -7.80 0.46 -10.85
CA ASN A 8 -8.96 0.60 -11.72
C ASN A 8 -9.57 -0.75 -12.08
N LEU A 9 -8.76 -1.72 -12.51
CA LEU A 9 -9.22 -3.07 -12.82
C LEU A 9 -9.91 -3.72 -11.60
N TYR A 10 -9.28 -3.63 -10.43
CA TYR A 10 -9.86 -4.15 -9.18
C TYR A 10 -11.22 -3.54 -8.85
N SER A 11 -11.39 -2.23 -9.04
CA SER A 11 -12.66 -1.57 -8.77
C SER A 11 -13.80 -2.12 -9.62
N VAL A 12 -13.54 -2.42 -10.90
CA VAL A 12 -14.51 -3.01 -11.83
C VAL A 12 -14.79 -4.47 -11.48
N GLN A 13 -13.75 -5.25 -11.14
CA GLN A 13 -13.90 -6.63 -10.66
C GLN A 13 -14.77 -6.71 -9.39
N LYS A 14 -14.66 -5.71 -8.51
CA LYS A 14 -15.42 -5.64 -7.27
C LYS A 14 -16.86 -5.15 -7.48
N ASN A 15 -17.05 -4.11 -8.29
CA ASN A 15 -18.35 -3.57 -8.64
C ASN A 15 -18.28 -2.84 -10.00
N PRO A 16 -18.78 -3.44 -11.09
CA PRO A 16 -18.74 -2.82 -12.42
C PRO A 16 -19.47 -1.47 -12.50
N ASN A 17 -20.45 -1.22 -11.64
CA ASN A 17 -21.22 0.02 -11.61
C ASN A 17 -20.51 1.16 -10.87
N LYS A 18 -19.34 0.91 -10.26
CA LYS A 18 -18.59 1.90 -9.49
C LYS A 18 -17.08 1.84 -9.81
N PRO A 19 -16.68 2.18 -11.05
CA PRO A 19 -15.27 2.24 -11.41
C PRO A 19 -14.55 3.35 -10.63
N LEU A 20 -13.32 3.07 -10.20
CA LEU A 20 -12.48 4.01 -9.45
C LEU A 20 -12.05 5.21 -10.30
N ASN A 21 -11.78 4.99 -11.59
CA ASN A 21 -11.29 6.00 -12.54
C ASN A 21 -10.12 6.84 -12.00
N THR A 22 -9.14 6.20 -11.37
CA THR A 22 -7.92 6.86 -10.90
C THR A 22 -6.93 7.07 -12.03
N SER A 23 -6.08 8.09 -11.90
CA SER A 23 -4.95 8.36 -12.79
C SER A 23 -3.61 8.12 -12.10
N GLU A 24 -2.52 8.08 -12.87
CA GLU A 24 -1.17 7.97 -12.30
C GLU A 24 -0.85 9.15 -11.38
N LYS A 25 -1.18 10.37 -11.82
CA LYS A 25 -1.02 11.59 -11.03
C LYS A 25 -1.75 11.53 -9.70
N GLU A 26 -2.97 10.97 -9.69
CA GLU A 26 -3.75 10.85 -8.46
C GLU A 26 -3.16 9.82 -7.50
N VAL A 27 -2.60 8.72 -8.03
CA VAL A 27 -1.84 7.76 -7.23
C VAL A 27 -0.57 8.41 -6.64
N GLU A 28 0.16 9.21 -7.41
CA GLU A 28 1.32 9.95 -6.91
C GLU A 28 0.94 10.93 -5.79
N GLN A 29 -0.17 11.66 -5.95
CA GLN A 29 -0.73 12.52 -4.91
C GLN A 29 -1.10 11.73 -3.65
N PHE A 30 -1.74 10.57 -3.80
CA PHE A 30 -2.07 9.69 -2.68
C PHE A 30 -0.82 9.22 -1.92
N ILE A 31 0.23 8.78 -2.64
CA ILE A 31 1.50 8.36 -2.03
C ILE A 31 2.20 9.54 -1.35
N GLY A 32 2.19 10.73 -1.98
CA GLY A 32 2.72 11.95 -1.38
C GLY A 32 2.00 12.33 -0.09
N ILE A 33 0.67 12.18 -0.04
CA ILE A 33 -0.11 12.35 1.18
C ILE A 33 0.31 11.32 2.25
N CYS A 34 0.48 10.04 1.92
CA CYS A 34 0.96 9.03 2.87
C CYS A 34 2.30 9.42 3.52
N ILE A 35 3.27 9.87 2.72
CA ILE A 35 4.59 10.30 3.18
C ILE A 35 4.47 11.57 4.03
N TYR A 36 3.66 12.53 3.62
CA TYR A 36 3.47 13.75 4.39
C TYR A 36 2.79 13.47 5.74
N MET A 37 1.78 12.59 5.76
CA MET A 37 1.09 12.20 6.98
C MET A 37 2.00 11.47 7.96
N SER A 38 2.94 10.65 7.49
CA SER A 38 3.89 9.95 8.39
C SER A 38 4.83 10.90 9.10
N ILE A 39 5.16 12.05 8.49
CA ILE A 39 5.96 13.10 9.10
C ILE A 39 5.12 13.98 10.02
N TYR A 40 3.90 14.35 9.60
CA TYR A 40 3.04 15.27 10.35
C TYR A 40 2.41 14.61 11.59
N GLY A 41 1.97 13.35 11.49
CA GLY A 41 1.63 12.52 12.65
C GLY A 41 0.28 12.75 13.34
N LEU A 42 -0.81 13.12 12.64
CA LEU A 42 -2.13 13.11 13.31
C LEU A 42 -2.59 11.67 13.58
N PRO A 43 -3.26 11.39 14.72
CA PRO A 43 -3.62 10.03 15.12
C PRO A 43 -4.56 9.28 14.16
N ARG A 44 -5.35 10.00 13.34
CA ARG A 44 -6.32 9.41 12.40
C ARG A 44 -6.32 10.18 11.09
N SER A 45 -6.31 9.48 9.96
CA SER A 45 -6.31 10.09 8.62
C SER A 45 -7.42 11.13 8.45
N ARG A 46 -8.64 10.84 8.91
CA ARG A 46 -9.79 11.77 8.77
C ARG A 46 -9.58 13.14 9.43
N MET A 47 -8.67 13.25 10.41
CA MET A 47 -8.37 14.51 11.09
C MET A 47 -7.75 15.54 10.15
N TYR A 48 -6.99 15.13 9.14
CA TYR A 48 -6.37 16.05 8.16
C TYR A 48 -7.41 16.87 7.37
N TRP A 49 -8.67 16.42 7.33
CA TRP A 49 -9.78 17.12 6.68
C TRP A 49 -10.83 17.67 7.67
N ASN A 50 -10.65 17.44 8.98
CA ASN A 50 -11.57 17.94 10.00
C ASN A 50 -11.30 19.44 10.23
N GLY A 51 -12.34 20.27 10.37
CA GLY A 51 -12.20 21.72 10.52
C GLY A 51 -11.23 22.16 11.62
N ASN A 52 -11.21 21.49 12.77
CA ASN A 52 -10.36 21.88 13.91
C ASN A 52 -8.89 21.45 13.76
N THR A 53 -8.62 20.45 12.93
CA THR A 53 -7.29 19.85 12.76
C THR A 53 -6.87 19.83 11.30
N ARG A 54 -7.47 20.72 10.50
CA ARG A 54 -7.35 20.73 9.05
C ARG A 54 -5.90 21.02 8.67
N VAL A 55 -5.37 20.21 7.76
CA VAL A 55 -4.04 20.41 7.20
C VAL A 55 -4.20 20.74 5.73
N GLU A 56 -4.10 22.02 5.38
CA GLU A 56 -4.41 22.48 4.01
C GLU A 56 -3.55 21.81 2.95
N LYS A 57 -2.27 21.51 3.25
CA LYS A 57 -1.38 20.78 2.34
C LYS A 57 -1.91 19.40 1.94
N VAL A 58 -2.71 18.76 2.78
CA VAL A 58 -3.39 17.49 2.48
C VAL A 58 -4.77 17.76 1.88
N ALA A 59 -5.56 18.60 2.55
CA ALA A 59 -6.96 18.81 2.22
C ALA A 59 -7.18 19.53 0.87
N HIS A 60 -6.21 20.32 0.40
CA HIS A 60 -6.23 20.93 -0.93
C HIS A 60 -5.86 19.95 -2.05
N VAL A 61 -5.04 18.94 -1.77
CA VAL A 61 -4.56 18.00 -2.81
C VAL A 61 -5.64 16.99 -3.16
N MET A 62 -6.37 16.49 -2.17
CA MET A 62 -7.36 15.44 -2.35
C MET A 62 -8.47 15.57 -1.32
N SER A 63 -9.71 15.33 -1.72
CA SER A 63 -10.84 15.31 -0.77
C SER A 63 -10.78 14.08 0.14
N ARG A 64 -11.33 14.19 1.35
CA ARG A 64 -11.43 13.07 2.30
C ARG A 64 -12.09 11.84 1.69
N ASN A 65 -13.18 12.04 0.95
CA ASN A 65 -13.93 10.94 0.36
C ASN A 65 -13.13 10.25 -0.74
N ARG A 66 -12.39 11.02 -1.56
CA ARG A 66 -11.52 10.45 -2.58
C ARG A 66 -10.34 9.70 -1.99
N TRP A 67 -9.75 10.22 -0.92
CA TRP A 67 -8.72 9.52 -0.14
C TRP A 67 -9.21 8.15 0.35
N GLU A 68 -10.38 8.10 0.98
CA GLU A 68 -10.95 6.83 1.49
C GLU A 68 -11.30 5.86 0.34
N GLU A 69 -11.78 6.39 -0.79
CA GLU A 69 -12.09 5.59 -1.99
C GLU A 69 -10.85 4.97 -2.63
N LEU A 70 -9.78 5.74 -2.81
CA LEU A 70 -8.49 5.23 -3.31
C LEU A 70 -7.90 4.21 -2.34
N LYS A 71 -7.88 4.52 -1.04
CA LYS A 71 -7.39 3.61 -0.01
C LYS A 71 -8.12 2.27 -0.01
N ALA A 72 -9.44 2.28 -0.27
CA ALA A 72 -10.26 1.07 -0.29
C ALA A 72 -10.12 0.23 -1.58
N ASN A 73 -9.56 0.79 -2.65
CA ASN A 73 -9.42 0.13 -3.95
C ASN A 73 -7.96 0.02 -4.43
N LEU A 74 -6.99 0.39 -3.58
CA LEU A 74 -5.57 0.30 -3.90
C LEU A 74 -5.19 -1.16 -4.19
N HIS A 75 -4.64 -1.39 -5.39
CA HIS A 75 -4.35 -2.73 -5.86
C HIS A 75 -3.10 -2.78 -6.76
N PHE A 76 -2.44 -3.95 -6.80
CA PHE A 76 -1.11 -4.08 -7.40
C PHE A 76 -0.96 -5.28 -8.35
N ASN A 77 -1.97 -6.14 -8.50
CA ASN A 77 -1.93 -7.28 -9.40
C ASN A 77 -3.32 -7.62 -9.95
N ASN A 78 -3.43 -8.39 -11.03
CA ASN A 78 -4.74 -8.81 -11.55
C ASN A 78 -5.29 -10.01 -10.75
N ASN A 79 -6.49 -9.89 -10.17
CA ASN A 79 -7.12 -11.02 -9.46
C ASN A 79 -7.54 -12.16 -10.38
N ASP A 80 -7.70 -11.95 -11.69
CA ASP A 80 -8.04 -13.02 -12.64
C ASP A 80 -6.95 -14.10 -12.71
N HIS A 81 -5.71 -13.75 -12.32
CA HIS A 81 -4.59 -14.69 -12.27
C HIS A 81 -4.33 -15.23 -10.85
N MET A 82 -5.23 -14.98 -9.89
CA MET A 82 -5.03 -15.39 -8.51
C MET A 82 -5.07 -16.92 -8.39
N PRO A 83 -4.04 -17.57 -7.79
CA PRO A 83 -4.04 -19.02 -7.62
C PRO A 83 -5.21 -19.49 -6.75
N LEU A 84 -5.70 -20.69 -7.07
CA LEU A 84 -6.76 -21.37 -6.34
C LEU A 84 -6.45 -21.43 -4.84
N GLN A 85 -7.50 -21.38 -4.02
CA GLN A 85 -7.33 -21.29 -2.56
C GLN A 85 -6.51 -22.44 -1.97
N ASN A 86 -6.63 -23.64 -2.54
CA ASN A 86 -6.01 -24.87 -2.06
C ASN A 86 -4.74 -25.26 -2.84
N ASP A 87 -4.21 -24.36 -3.68
CA ASP A 87 -2.95 -24.62 -4.39
C ASP A 87 -1.77 -24.64 -3.38
N PRO A 88 -1.05 -25.77 -3.24
CA PRO A 88 0.08 -25.87 -2.31
C PRO A 88 1.24 -24.94 -2.69
N ASN A 89 1.34 -24.53 -3.96
CA ASN A 89 2.38 -23.64 -4.49
C ASN A 89 1.92 -22.17 -4.56
N LYS A 90 0.78 -21.84 -3.94
CA LYS A 90 0.23 -20.49 -3.95
C LYS A 90 1.22 -19.47 -3.40
N ASP A 91 1.61 -18.52 -4.25
CA ASP A 91 2.35 -17.35 -3.79
C ASP A 91 1.49 -16.51 -2.82
N ARG A 92 1.86 -16.55 -1.54
CA ARG A 92 1.17 -15.82 -0.48
C ARG A 92 1.28 -14.30 -0.64
N LEU A 93 2.26 -13.83 -1.42
CA LEU A 93 2.47 -12.42 -1.75
C LEU A 93 1.87 -12.04 -3.11
N PHE A 94 1.13 -12.92 -3.79
CA PHE A 94 0.60 -12.71 -5.13
C PHE A 94 0.01 -11.30 -5.34
N LYS A 95 -0.81 -10.81 -4.40
CA LYS A 95 -1.48 -9.51 -4.50
C LYS A 95 -0.53 -8.30 -4.54
N ILE A 96 0.70 -8.45 -4.07
CA ILE A 96 1.73 -7.40 -4.04
C ILE A 96 2.99 -7.78 -4.82
N ARG A 97 3.05 -9.00 -5.38
CA ARG A 97 4.22 -9.56 -6.06
C ARG A 97 4.80 -8.61 -7.13
N PRO A 98 3.99 -8.02 -8.03
CA PRO A 98 4.53 -7.09 -9.03
C PRO A 98 5.23 -5.87 -8.42
N LEU A 99 4.72 -5.36 -7.29
CA LEU A 99 5.35 -4.25 -6.58
C LEU A 99 6.66 -4.68 -5.91
N VAL A 100 6.66 -5.84 -5.24
CA VAL A 100 7.85 -6.38 -4.56
C VAL A 100 8.97 -6.62 -5.58
N ASP A 101 8.68 -7.26 -6.70
CA ASP A 101 9.69 -7.58 -7.72
C ASP A 101 10.24 -6.29 -8.36
N ALA A 102 9.37 -5.30 -8.63
CA ALA A 102 9.79 -4.00 -9.13
C ALA A 102 10.74 -3.28 -8.15
N LEU A 103 10.42 -3.28 -6.85
CA LEU A 103 11.27 -2.68 -5.82
C LEU A 103 12.59 -3.43 -5.67
N GLN A 104 12.57 -4.77 -5.62
CA GLN A 104 13.78 -5.58 -5.54
C GLN A 104 14.71 -5.34 -6.73
N ASN A 105 14.16 -5.28 -7.94
CA ASN A 105 14.96 -4.98 -9.14
C ASN A 105 15.56 -3.58 -9.10
N LYS A 106 14.83 -2.59 -8.55
CA LYS A 106 15.37 -1.24 -8.37
C LYS A 106 16.48 -1.20 -7.31
N PHE A 107 16.27 -1.84 -6.17
CA PHE A 107 17.25 -1.83 -5.07
C PHE A 107 18.55 -2.57 -5.43
N LYS A 108 18.48 -3.65 -6.22
CA LYS A 108 19.67 -4.36 -6.73
C LYS A 108 20.57 -3.49 -7.60
N ASN A 109 20.04 -2.44 -8.21
CA ASN A 109 20.81 -1.52 -9.06
C ASN A 109 21.48 -0.40 -8.25
N ILE A 110 21.22 -0.30 -6.95
CA ILE A 110 21.89 0.66 -6.07
C ILE A 110 23.26 0.07 -5.72
N PRO A 111 24.37 0.76 -6.05
CA PRO A 111 25.71 0.30 -5.68
C PRO A 111 25.82 0.17 -4.16
N ILE A 112 26.46 -0.89 -3.70
CA ILE A 112 26.82 -1.07 -2.30
C ILE A 112 28.25 -0.54 -2.14
N GLU A 113 28.42 0.55 -1.41
CA GLU A 113 29.73 1.17 -1.19
C GLU A 113 30.45 0.55 0.03
N GLU A 114 29.68 -0.02 0.96
CA GLU A 114 30.15 -0.59 2.20
C GLU A 114 30.52 -2.08 2.09
N GLN A 115 31.67 -2.44 2.65
CA GLN A 115 32.13 -3.83 2.69
C GLN A 115 31.57 -4.63 3.89
N MET A 116 31.07 -3.93 4.92
CA MET A 116 30.53 -4.54 6.13
C MET A 116 29.02 -4.33 6.17
N LEU A 117 28.27 -5.40 5.89
CA LEU A 117 26.81 -5.39 5.87
C LEU A 117 26.25 -6.16 7.08
N CYS A 118 25.13 -5.68 7.61
CA CYS A 118 24.34 -6.36 8.63
C CYS A 118 23.00 -6.79 8.03
N VAL A 119 22.54 -7.97 8.40
CA VAL A 119 21.23 -8.50 8.03
C VAL A 119 20.45 -8.75 9.30
N ASP A 120 19.27 -8.15 9.41
CA ASP A 120 18.37 -8.32 10.54
C ASP A 120 16.91 -8.31 10.05
N GLU A 121 16.00 -8.78 10.89
CA GLU A 121 14.57 -8.82 10.64
C GLU A 121 13.86 -7.52 11.04
N GLN A 122 13.05 -6.99 10.14
CA GLN A 122 12.09 -5.93 10.45
C GLN A 122 10.67 -6.48 10.47
N ILE A 123 9.96 -6.25 11.57
CA ILE A 123 8.57 -6.67 11.73
C ILE A 123 7.65 -5.46 11.60
N VAL A 124 6.64 -5.59 10.73
CA VAL A 124 5.54 -4.62 10.60
C VAL A 124 4.36 -5.09 11.45
N PRO A 125 3.97 -4.37 12.51
CA PRO A 125 2.85 -4.77 13.35
C PRO A 125 1.54 -4.84 12.57
N PHE A 126 0.83 -5.97 12.64
CA PHE A 126 -0.43 -6.17 11.95
C PHE A 126 -1.41 -7.00 12.77
N LYS A 127 -2.54 -6.39 13.15
CA LYS A 127 -3.58 -7.05 13.97
C LYS A 127 -4.65 -7.78 13.16
N GLY A 128 -4.68 -7.63 11.84
CA GLY A 128 -5.65 -8.30 10.99
C GLY A 128 -5.38 -9.80 10.82
N THR A 129 -6.28 -10.45 10.09
CA THR A 129 -6.11 -11.85 9.68
C THR A 129 -5.21 -11.90 8.44
N SER A 130 -4.06 -12.55 8.56
CA SER A 130 -3.16 -12.83 7.46
C SER A 130 -2.45 -14.14 7.75
N LEU A 131 -2.30 -14.98 6.73
CA LEU A 131 -1.50 -16.20 6.85
C LEU A 131 -0.03 -15.84 7.11
N LEU A 132 0.45 -14.70 6.56
CA LEU A 132 1.84 -14.24 6.71
C LEU A 132 2.17 -13.72 8.12
N LYS A 133 1.17 -13.56 8.99
CA LYS A 133 1.38 -13.09 10.35
C LYS A 133 2.12 -14.15 11.16
N GLN A 134 3.21 -13.75 11.79
CA GLN A 134 3.98 -14.59 12.72
C GLN A 134 3.93 -13.98 14.12
N TYR A 135 3.86 -14.82 15.15
CA TYR A 135 3.99 -14.37 16.53
C TYR A 135 5.46 -14.43 16.93
N ASN A 136 6.03 -13.27 17.26
CA ASN A 136 7.39 -13.17 17.79
C ASN A 136 7.32 -12.62 19.24
N PRO A 137 7.48 -13.48 20.27
CA PRO A 137 7.31 -13.07 21.67
C PRO A 137 8.35 -12.06 22.16
N MET A 138 9.50 -11.96 21.47
CA MET A 138 10.62 -11.11 21.89
C MET A 138 10.55 -9.68 21.35
N LYS A 139 9.50 -9.31 20.60
CA LYS A 139 9.36 -7.98 19.99
C LYS A 139 8.28 -7.16 20.71
N PRO A 140 8.46 -5.83 20.85
CA PRO A 140 7.64 -4.98 21.73
C PRO A 140 6.19 -4.81 21.26
N HIS A 141 5.89 -5.10 19.99
CA HIS A 141 4.56 -4.99 19.41
C HIS A 141 4.05 -6.38 19.02
N LYS A 142 2.96 -6.80 19.68
CA LYS A 142 2.22 -8.04 19.40
C LYS A 142 1.13 -7.82 18.36
#